data_AF-A0A2H9MUL7-F1
#
_entry.id   AF-A0A2H9MUL7-F1
#
_cell.length_a   1.000
_cell.length_b   1.000
_cell.length_c   1.000
_cell.angle_alpha   90.00
_cell.angle_beta   90.00
_cell.angle_gamma   90.00
#
_symmetry.space_group_name_H-M   'P 1'
#
loop_
_entity.id
_entity.type
_entity.pdbx_description
1 polymer ?
#
loop_
_entity_poly.entity_id
_entity_poly.type
_entity_poly.pdbx_seq_one_letter_code
_entity_poly.pdbx_strand_id
1 'polypeptide(L)'
;MVKKQNSKKVLAKQYVTDSNFPVKRIYQRSSKKYVKEDSGVYPYTRGIHTEMFRERFWTMRQYSGFGDAKLTNERFKFMLEKGQTGLSMAFDLPTQIGHDPDSIPAEGEVGKVGVSIASLKDMMIAFDGIPLGKVSSSMTINSTASTLLAYYIVVGESQGFKSTELRGTTQNDILKEYIARNTYIYPPKPSMRLIGDMIGYCAEKVP
;
A
#
# COMPACT_ATOMS: atom_id res chain seq x y z
N MET A 1 -21.89 52.08 -48.21
CA MET A 1 -22.30 51.19 -47.09
C MET A 1 -21.48 49.91 -47.13
N VAL A 2 -20.39 49.82 -46.37
CA VAL A 2 -19.59 48.59 -46.26
C VAL A 2 -20.00 47.87 -44.97
N LYS A 3 -20.65 46.71 -45.11
CA LYS A 3 -21.07 45.85 -43.99
C LYS A 3 -19.83 45.36 -43.24
N LYS A 4 -19.65 45.79 -41.99
CA LYS A 4 -18.68 45.19 -41.05
C LYS A 4 -19.03 43.71 -40.87
N GLN A 5 -18.16 42.83 -41.38
CA GLN A 5 -18.23 41.39 -41.06
C GLN A 5 -18.01 41.22 -39.56
N ASN A 6 -19.01 40.68 -38.87
CA ASN A 6 -18.89 40.19 -37.51
C ASN A 6 -17.88 39.04 -37.49
N SER A 7 -16.65 39.31 -37.06
CA SER A 7 -15.68 38.26 -36.76
C SER A 7 -16.21 37.44 -35.60
N LYS A 8 -16.69 36.22 -35.89
CA LYS A 8 -17.02 35.23 -34.87
C LYS A 8 -15.77 35.05 -34.01
N LYS A 9 -15.81 35.51 -32.75
CA LYS A 9 -14.80 35.18 -31.74
C LYS A 9 -14.70 33.67 -31.67
N VAL A 10 -13.64 33.10 -32.25
CA VAL A 10 -13.31 31.70 -32.05
C VAL A 10 -12.99 31.57 -30.57
N LEU A 11 -13.88 30.91 -29.82
CA LEU A 11 -13.65 30.57 -28.42
C LEU A 11 -12.35 29.77 -28.36
N ALA A 12 -11.36 30.32 -27.66
CA ALA A 12 -10.08 29.64 -27.49
C ALA A 12 -10.34 28.27 -26.84
N LYS A 13 -9.85 27.20 -27.47
CA LYS A 13 -9.97 25.85 -26.95
C LYS A 13 -9.37 25.80 -25.54
N GLN A 14 -10.20 25.52 -24.54
CA GLN A 14 -9.77 25.38 -23.15
C GLN A 14 -9.26 23.95 -22.95
N TYR A 15 -8.01 23.83 -22.50
CA TYR A 15 -7.45 22.54 -22.10
C TYR A 15 -7.75 22.32 -20.63
N VAL A 16 -8.18 21.11 -20.27
CA VAL A 16 -8.46 20.72 -18.89
C VAL A 16 -7.77 19.38 -18.61
N THR A 17 -7.41 19.15 -17.35
CA THR A 17 -7.00 17.82 -16.88
C THR A 17 -8.22 16.90 -16.77
N ASP A 18 -8.03 15.59 -16.59
CA ASP A 18 -9.12 14.64 -16.30
C ASP A 18 -9.90 14.99 -15.02
N SER A 19 -9.26 15.68 -14.07
CA SER A 19 -9.91 16.23 -12.87
C SER A 19 -10.58 17.61 -13.09
N ASN A 20 -10.79 18.03 -14.35
CA ASN A 20 -11.42 19.29 -14.76
C ASN A 20 -10.69 20.59 -14.33
N PHE A 21 -9.38 20.54 -14.03
CA PHE A 21 -8.61 21.77 -13.79
C PHE A 21 -8.22 22.42 -15.12
N PRO A 22 -8.48 23.72 -15.31
CA PRO A 22 -8.06 24.43 -16.52
C PRO A 22 -6.53 24.56 -16.58
N VAL A 23 -5.95 24.19 -17.72
CA VAL A 23 -4.51 24.27 -17.99
C VAL A 23 -4.23 25.37 -18.99
N LYS A 24 -3.40 26.34 -18.59
CA LYS A 24 -2.94 27.43 -19.47
C LYS A 24 -1.82 26.93 -20.39
N ARG A 25 -1.75 27.45 -21.61
CA ARG A 25 -0.64 27.16 -22.55
C ARG A 25 0.73 27.52 -21.97
N ILE A 26 0.81 28.62 -21.20
CA ILE A 26 2.03 29.13 -20.57
C ILE A 26 1.68 29.60 -19.16
N TYR A 27 2.51 29.22 -18.18
CA TYR A 27 2.46 29.75 -16.82
C TYR A 27 3.59 30.77 -16.64
N GLN A 28 3.23 31.98 -16.23
CA GLN A 28 4.18 33.05 -15.90
C GLN A 28 4.35 33.16 -14.38
N ARG A 29 5.46 33.77 -13.93
CA ARG A 29 5.69 34.04 -12.51
C ARG A 29 4.50 34.78 -11.93
N SER A 30 3.91 34.22 -10.89
CA SER A 30 2.79 34.85 -10.18
C SER A 30 3.27 36.12 -9.49
N SER A 31 2.44 37.17 -9.48
CA SER A 31 2.63 38.36 -8.64
C SER A 31 2.31 38.09 -7.17
N LYS A 32 1.67 36.96 -6.86
CA LYS A 32 1.40 36.54 -5.47
C LYS A 32 2.71 36.22 -4.76
N LYS A 33 2.89 36.79 -3.57
CA LYS A 33 3.96 36.42 -2.64
C LYS A 33 3.50 35.19 -1.87
N TYR A 34 4.27 34.12 -1.93
CA TYR A 34 4.06 32.92 -1.12
C TYR A 34 5.03 32.93 0.06
N VAL A 35 4.59 32.39 1.20
CA VAL A 35 5.49 32.11 2.31
C VAL A 35 6.50 31.07 1.84
N LYS A 36 7.78 31.28 2.15
CA LYS A 36 8.81 30.29 1.84
C LYS A 36 8.60 29.09 2.75
N GLU A 37 8.38 27.94 2.15
CA GLU A 37 8.26 26.65 2.84
C GLU A 37 9.58 25.87 2.69
N ASP A 38 9.94 25.13 3.74
CA ASP A 38 11.08 24.22 3.78
C ASP A 38 10.58 22.79 4.04
N SER A 39 11.36 21.79 3.62
CA SER A 39 11.05 20.37 3.83
C SER A 39 11.23 20.00 5.30
N GLY A 40 10.44 19.05 5.80
CA GLY A 40 10.43 18.65 7.22
C GLY A 40 9.72 19.64 8.16
N VAL A 41 9.10 20.71 7.62
CA VAL A 41 8.34 21.69 8.39
C VAL A 41 6.89 21.69 7.91
N TYR A 42 5.94 21.69 8.85
CA TYR A 42 4.50 21.85 8.55
C TYR A 42 4.30 23.08 7.64
N PRO A 43 3.53 23.00 6.53
CA PRO A 43 2.55 21.95 6.18
C PRO A 43 3.11 20.79 5.33
N TYR A 44 4.43 20.62 5.27
CA TYR A 44 5.11 19.54 4.56
C TYR A 44 4.90 19.48 3.04
N THR A 45 4.44 20.57 2.41
CA THR A 45 4.29 20.67 0.94
C THR A 45 5.56 20.25 0.20
N ARG A 46 6.73 20.48 0.79
CA ARG A 46 8.05 20.20 0.20
C ARG A 46 8.67 18.88 0.65
N GLY A 47 7.97 18.09 1.46
CA GLY A 47 8.41 16.79 1.97
C GLY A 47 8.36 16.69 3.49
N ILE A 48 8.18 15.46 4.00
CA ILE A 48 8.03 15.17 5.44
C ILE A 48 9.37 15.08 6.20
N HIS A 49 10.49 14.97 5.49
CA HIS A 49 11.83 14.90 6.07
C HIS A 49 12.65 16.11 5.61
N THR A 50 13.57 16.60 6.45
CA THR A 50 14.37 17.78 6.14
C THR A 50 15.27 17.58 4.92
N GLU A 51 16.06 16.50 4.90
CA GLU A 51 17.03 16.22 3.83
C GLU A 51 16.49 15.34 2.69
N MET A 52 15.29 14.75 2.88
CA MET A 52 14.62 13.90 1.89
C MET A 52 15.61 12.87 1.27
N PHE A 53 15.67 12.82 -0.06
CA PHE A 53 16.48 11.86 -0.80
C PHE A 53 17.97 12.20 -0.86
N ARG A 54 18.42 13.30 -0.22
CA ARG A 54 19.85 13.57 -0.02
C ARG A 54 20.41 12.73 1.12
N GLU A 55 19.57 12.37 2.09
CA GLU A 55 19.94 11.49 3.21
C GLU A 55 19.54 10.04 2.94
N ARG A 56 18.29 9.79 2.51
CA ARG A 56 17.77 8.44 2.31
C ARG A 56 16.82 8.38 1.12
N PHE A 57 17.12 7.51 0.14
CA PHE A 57 16.21 7.26 -0.98
C PHE A 57 14.86 6.66 -0.52
N TRP A 58 13.84 6.76 -1.38
CA TRP A 58 12.60 6.03 -1.16
C TRP A 58 12.87 4.52 -1.14
N THR A 59 12.06 3.77 -0.39
CA THR A 59 12.15 2.31 -0.40
C THR A 59 11.73 1.78 -1.76
N MET A 60 12.62 1.05 -2.43
CA MET A 60 12.28 0.28 -3.61
C MET A 60 11.53 -0.96 -3.14
N ARG A 61 10.21 -0.98 -3.33
CA ARG A 61 9.32 -1.99 -2.78
C ARG A 61 8.38 -2.53 -3.87
N GLN A 62 8.79 -3.62 -4.51
CA GLN A 62 7.96 -4.29 -5.52
C GLN A 62 6.87 -5.11 -4.84
N TYR A 63 5.65 -4.95 -5.35
CA TYR A 63 4.49 -5.75 -4.97
C TYR A 63 4.56 -7.12 -5.65
N SER A 64 4.53 -8.19 -4.86
CA SER A 64 4.68 -9.56 -5.36
C SER A 64 4.03 -10.59 -4.46
N GLY A 65 3.64 -11.70 -5.08
CA GLY A 65 2.95 -12.83 -4.47
C GLY A 65 2.18 -13.54 -5.56
N PHE A 66 2.38 -14.85 -5.70
CA PHE A 66 1.63 -15.69 -6.63
C PHE A 66 1.82 -17.16 -6.26
N GLY A 67 0.82 -17.99 -6.55
CA GLY A 67 0.85 -19.41 -6.25
C GLY A 67 0.92 -19.69 -4.75
N ASP A 68 1.79 -20.61 -4.38
CA ASP A 68 2.00 -21.00 -2.99
C ASP A 68 3.06 -20.15 -2.27
N ALA A 69 3.17 -20.37 -0.97
CA ALA A 69 4.13 -19.68 -0.10
C ALA A 69 5.59 -19.90 -0.53
N LYS A 70 5.93 -21.07 -1.09
CA LYS A 70 7.30 -21.40 -1.49
C LYS A 70 7.72 -20.61 -2.72
N LEU A 71 6.89 -20.58 -3.76
CA LEU A 71 7.14 -19.79 -4.98
C LEU A 71 7.25 -18.29 -4.66
N THR A 72 6.42 -17.81 -3.73
CA THR A 72 6.49 -16.43 -3.24
C THR A 72 7.79 -16.16 -2.47
N ASN A 73 8.25 -17.09 -1.63
CA ASN A 73 9.53 -16.98 -0.93
C ASN A 73 10.73 -16.91 -1.90
N GLU A 74 10.77 -17.80 -2.91
CA GLU A 74 11.80 -17.81 -3.95
C GLU A 74 11.84 -16.46 -4.68
N ARG A 75 10.67 -15.89 -4.98
CA ARG A 75 10.55 -14.57 -5.59
C ARG A 75 11.04 -13.46 -4.66
N PHE A 76 10.72 -13.49 -3.36
CA PHE A 76 11.22 -12.51 -2.41
C PHE A 76 12.75 -12.55 -2.30
N LYS A 77 13.34 -13.74 -2.18
CA LYS A 77 14.81 -13.91 -2.14
C LYS A 77 15.46 -13.37 -3.42
N PHE A 78 14.92 -13.69 -4.59
CA PHE A 78 15.38 -13.14 -5.86
C PHE A 78 15.35 -11.60 -5.88
N MET A 79 14.24 -11.00 -5.43
CA MET A 79 14.12 -9.53 -5.44
C MET A 79 15.09 -8.85 -4.47
N LEU A 80 15.27 -9.41 -3.27
CA LEU A 80 16.26 -8.91 -2.31
C LEU A 80 17.68 -9.00 -2.88
N GLU A 81 18.03 -10.10 -3.54
CA GLU A 81 19.31 -10.28 -4.24
C GLU A 81 19.50 -9.22 -5.35
N LYS A 82 18.43 -8.82 -6.05
CA LYS A 82 18.46 -7.77 -7.09
C LYS A 82 18.34 -6.34 -6.53
N GLY A 83 18.50 -6.14 -5.22
CA GLY A 83 18.61 -4.81 -4.62
C GLY A 83 17.30 -4.20 -4.13
N GLN A 84 16.22 -4.99 -4.05
CA GLN A 84 14.99 -4.55 -3.38
C GLN A 84 15.26 -4.28 -1.89
N THR A 85 14.77 -3.14 -1.38
CA THR A 85 15.06 -2.67 0.00
C THR A 85 13.90 -2.86 0.97
N GLY A 86 12.76 -3.36 0.49
CA GLY A 86 11.64 -3.81 1.32
C GLY A 86 10.69 -4.69 0.54
N LEU A 87 10.01 -5.63 1.19
CA LEU A 87 9.10 -6.58 0.54
C LEU A 87 7.66 -6.05 0.52
N SER A 88 6.86 -6.44 -0.45
CA SER A 88 5.41 -6.16 -0.42
C SER A 88 4.64 -7.39 -0.90
N MET A 89 3.94 -8.01 0.03
CA MET A 89 3.22 -9.26 -0.17
C MET A 89 1.80 -9.01 -0.69
N ALA A 90 1.50 -9.67 -1.81
CA ALA A 90 0.19 -9.75 -2.43
C ALA A 90 -0.49 -11.06 -2.05
N PHE A 91 -1.72 -11.03 -1.55
CA PHE A 91 -2.47 -12.23 -1.16
C PHE A 91 -3.48 -12.61 -2.24
N ASP A 92 -3.81 -13.88 -2.35
CA ASP A 92 -4.88 -14.35 -3.23
C ASP A 92 -6.26 -13.86 -2.76
N LEU A 93 -7.30 -14.03 -3.58
CA LEU A 93 -8.64 -13.57 -3.23
C LEU A 93 -9.18 -14.30 -1.98
N PRO A 94 -9.12 -15.63 -1.86
CA PRO A 94 -9.58 -16.35 -0.66
C PRO A 94 -8.98 -15.82 0.65
N THR A 95 -7.66 -15.62 0.70
CA THR A 95 -6.98 -15.06 1.88
C THR A 95 -7.48 -13.64 2.22
N GLN A 96 -7.75 -12.82 1.20
CA GLN A 96 -8.27 -11.45 1.39
C GLN A 96 -9.67 -11.42 2.00
N ILE A 97 -10.52 -12.39 1.64
CA ILE A 97 -11.93 -12.46 2.07
C ILE A 97 -12.19 -13.51 3.16
N GLY A 98 -11.14 -14.09 3.75
CA GLY A 98 -11.25 -14.96 4.93
C GLY A 98 -11.76 -16.36 4.63
N HIS A 99 -11.42 -16.89 3.45
CA HIS A 99 -11.73 -18.25 3.04
C HIS A 99 -10.47 -19.11 2.98
N ASP A 100 -10.56 -20.30 3.56
CA ASP A 100 -9.56 -21.33 3.39
C ASP A 100 -9.56 -21.85 1.94
N PRO A 101 -8.42 -22.34 1.43
CA PRO A 101 -8.27 -22.73 0.03
C PRO A 101 -9.09 -23.95 -0.38
N ASP A 102 -9.56 -24.75 0.58
CA ASP A 102 -10.44 -25.90 0.36
C ASP A 102 -11.94 -25.55 0.43
N SER A 103 -12.27 -24.28 0.69
CA SER A 103 -13.65 -23.82 0.72
C SER A 103 -14.24 -23.69 -0.70
N ILE A 104 -15.53 -23.98 -0.83
CA ILE A 104 -16.26 -23.87 -2.11
C ILE A 104 -16.09 -22.47 -2.76
N PRO A 105 -16.18 -21.34 -2.02
CA PRO A 105 -15.97 -20.02 -2.62
C PRO A 105 -14.56 -19.74 -3.14
N ALA A 106 -13.55 -20.53 -2.74
CA ALA A 106 -12.16 -20.35 -3.15
C ALA A 106 -11.81 -21.05 -4.47
N GLU A 107 -12.69 -21.91 -4.98
CA GLU A 107 -12.44 -22.69 -6.20
C GLU A 107 -12.04 -21.79 -7.38
N GLY A 108 -10.89 -22.08 -7.99
CA GLY A 108 -10.37 -21.32 -9.13
C GLY A 108 -9.68 -19.99 -8.81
N GLU A 109 -9.62 -19.59 -7.53
CA GLU A 109 -9.01 -18.32 -7.10
C GLU A 109 -7.78 -18.49 -6.19
N VAL A 110 -7.54 -19.70 -5.68
CA VAL A 110 -6.37 -20.05 -4.85
C VAL A 110 -5.06 -19.75 -5.59
N GLY A 111 -4.21 -18.91 -5.01
CA GLY A 111 -2.89 -18.58 -5.54
C GLY A 111 -2.87 -17.79 -6.87
N LYS A 112 -4.03 -17.40 -7.41
CA LYS A 112 -4.15 -16.85 -8.77
C LYS A 112 -3.68 -15.41 -8.90
N VAL A 113 -4.06 -14.57 -7.94
CA VAL A 113 -3.78 -13.11 -7.93
C VAL A 113 -2.82 -12.68 -6.82
N GLY A 114 -2.30 -13.65 -6.08
CA GLY A 114 -1.44 -13.45 -4.92
C GLY A 114 -1.02 -14.78 -4.31
N VAL A 115 -0.28 -14.75 -3.21
CA VAL A 115 0.07 -15.94 -2.43
C VAL A 115 -1.15 -16.44 -1.65
N SER A 116 -1.36 -17.75 -1.63
CA SER A 116 -2.32 -18.38 -0.74
C SER A 116 -1.74 -18.58 0.66
N ILE A 117 -2.37 -18.00 1.69
CA ILE A 117 -1.95 -18.14 3.09
C ILE A 117 -3.18 -18.57 3.91
N ALA A 118 -3.26 -19.86 4.22
CA ALA A 118 -4.34 -20.43 5.03
C ALA A 118 -3.95 -20.54 6.51
N SER A 119 -2.65 -20.65 6.79
CA SER A 119 -2.14 -20.96 8.13
C SER A 119 -0.87 -20.20 8.46
N LEU A 120 -0.50 -20.22 9.75
CA LEU A 120 0.81 -19.75 10.21
C LEU A 120 1.97 -20.46 9.46
N LYS A 121 1.81 -21.76 9.16
CA LYS A 121 2.83 -22.54 8.45
C LYS A 121 3.13 -21.95 7.06
N ASP A 122 2.10 -21.50 6.35
CA ASP A 122 2.28 -20.87 5.03
C ASP A 122 3.03 -19.54 5.16
N MET A 123 2.71 -18.74 6.18
CA MET A 123 3.43 -17.50 6.47
C MET A 123 4.91 -17.77 6.82
N MET A 124 5.18 -18.83 7.60
CA MET A 124 6.56 -19.26 7.91
C MET A 124 7.31 -19.65 6.64
N ILE A 125 6.69 -20.39 5.73
CA ILE A 125 7.30 -20.78 4.44
C ILE A 125 7.57 -19.53 3.59
N ALA A 126 6.62 -18.59 3.51
CA ALA A 126 6.75 -17.37 2.71
C ALA A 126 7.95 -16.52 3.14
N PHE A 127 8.30 -16.54 4.42
CA PHE A 127 9.43 -15.79 4.99
C PHE A 127 10.63 -16.66 5.42
N ASP A 128 10.67 -17.94 5.03
CA ASP A 128 11.78 -18.82 5.34
C ASP A 128 13.11 -18.26 4.80
N GLY A 129 14.13 -18.19 5.65
CA GLY A 129 15.43 -17.59 5.33
C GLY A 129 15.41 -16.07 5.08
N ILE A 130 14.32 -15.36 5.40
CA ILE A 130 14.22 -13.90 5.32
C ILE A 130 14.10 -13.33 6.74
N PRO A 131 15.12 -12.61 7.27
CA PRO A 131 15.12 -12.12 8.64
C PRO A 131 14.19 -10.90 8.81
N LEU A 132 13.01 -11.09 9.38
CA LEU A 132 11.95 -10.07 9.47
C LEU A 132 12.33 -8.83 10.30
N GLY A 133 13.20 -8.95 11.30
CA GLY A 133 13.71 -7.78 12.04
C GLY A 133 14.63 -6.86 11.19
N LYS A 134 15.18 -7.39 10.09
CA LYS A 134 16.13 -6.66 9.23
C LYS A 134 15.52 -6.16 7.93
N VAL A 135 14.41 -6.72 7.49
CA VAL A 135 13.73 -6.37 6.23
C VAL A 135 12.38 -5.76 6.54
N SER A 136 12.09 -4.59 5.97
CA SER A 136 10.75 -4.02 6.09
C SER A 136 9.78 -4.72 5.13
N SER A 137 8.65 -5.21 5.64
CA SER A 137 7.62 -5.88 4.82
C SER A 137 6.28 -5.14 4.82
N SER A 138 5.68 -4.99 3.65
CA SER A 138 4.32 -4.49 3.49
C SER A 138 3.38 -5.65 3.16
N MET A 139 2.18 -5.65 3.69
CA MET A 139 1.13 -6.62 3.42
C MET A 139 -0.10 -5.87 2.90
N THR A 140 -0.46 -6.08 1.64
CA THR A 140 -1.65 -5.47 1.04
C THR A 140 -2.88 -6.28 1.42
N ILE A 141 -3.31 -6.11 2.67
CA ILE A 141 -4.37 -6.88 3.30
C ILE A 141 -5.26 -5.97 4.15
N ASN A 142 -6.57 -6.26 4.17
CA ASN A 142 -7.58 -5.39 4.78
C ASN A 142 -8.48 -6.18 5.74
N SER A 143 -9.51 -6.85 5.26
CA SER A 143 -10.50 -7.51 6.15
C SER A 143 -9.92 -8.57 7.08
N THR A 144 -8.90 -9.29 6.61
CA THR A 144 -8.17 -10.30 7.39
C THR A 144 -6.85 -9.77 7.97
N ALA A 145 -6.60 -8.45 7.90
CA ALA A 145 -5.31 -7.85 8.26
C ALA A 145 -4.87 -8.16 9.69
N SER A 146 -5.80 -8.26 10.64
CA SER A 146 -5.51 -8.62 12.03
C SER A 146 -4.89 -10.01 12.14
N THR A 147 -5.47 -11.00 11.44
CA THR A 147 -4.97 -12.37 11.39
C THR A 147 -3.59 -12.44 10.74
N LEU A 148 -3.40 -11.80 9.58
CA LEU A 148 -2.12 -11.85 8.87
C LEU A 148 -1.03 -11.07 9.62
N LEU A 149 -1.38 -9.99 10.33
CA LEU A 149 -0.48 -9.30 11.25
C LEU A 149 -0.05 -10.23 12.40
N ALA A 150 -0.99 -10.94 13.01
CA ALA A 150 -0.68 -11.89 14.07
C ALA A 150 0.28 -12.99 13.57
N TYR A 151 0.06 -13.55 12.38
CA TYR A 151 1.00 -14.49 11.77
C TYR A 151 2.37 -13.85 11.55
N TYR A 152 2.43 -12.64 10.99
CA TYR A 152 3.68 -11.94 10.74
C TYR A 152 4.49 -11.72 12.02
N ILE A 153 3.83 -11.34 13.13
CA ILE A 153 4.47 -11.18 14.45
C ILE A 153 5.03 -12.53 14.92
N VAL A 154 4.22 -13.59 14.90
CA VAL A 154 4.64 -14.92 15.36
C VAL A 154 5.80 -15.46 14.51
N VAL A 155 5.83 -15.23 13.20
CA VAL A 155 6.98 -15.58 12.36
C VAL A 155 8.22 -14.82 12.81
N GLY A 156 8.12 -13.50 13.06
CA GLY A 156 9.23 -12.70 13.57
C GLY A 156 9.78 -13.19 14.91
N GLU A 157 8.88 -13.52 15.85
CA GLU A 157 9.24 -14.08 17.16
C GLU A 157 9.88 -15.46 17.04
N SER A 158 9.39 -16.31 16.12
CA SER A 158 9.98 -17.63 15.84
C SER A 158 11.39 -17.55 15.27
N GLN A 159 11.73 -16.43 14.62
CA GLN A 159 13.08 -16.11 14.13
C GLN A 159 13.97 -15.48 15.21
N GLY A 160 13.44 -15.25 16.42
CA GLY A 160 14.17 -14.66 17.56
C GLY A 160 14.13 -13.13 17.64
N PHE A 161 13.30 -12.46 16.82
CA PHE A 161 13.11 -11.01 16.89
C PHE A 161 11.96 -10.64 17.84
N LYS A 162 12.10 -9.53 18.56
CA LYS A 162 10.98 -8.95 19.31
C LYS A 162 10.02 -8.28 18.33
N SER A 163 8.74 -8.21 18.70
CA SER A 163 7.72 -7.49 17.95
C SER A 163 8.13 -6.02 17.65
N THR A 164 8.82 -5.37 18.58
CA THR A 164 9.37 -4.00 18.44
C THR A 164 10.49 -3.85 17.41
N GLU A 165 11.04 -4.95 16.91
CA GLU A 165 12.07 -4.94 15.87
C GLU A 165 11.47 -5.15 14.47
N LEU A 166 10.19 -5.53 14.40
CA LEU A 166 9.49 -5.78 13.16
C LEU A 166 9.08 -4.45 12.52
N ARG A 167 9.51 -4.24 11.28
CA ARG A 167 9.18 -3.04 10.52
C ARG A 167 8.28 -3.40 9.36
N GLY A 168 7.16 -2.71 9.22
CA GLY A 168 6.25 -3.04 8.14
C GLY A 168 4.98 -2.21 8.07
N THR A 169 4.06 -2.67 7.24
CA THR A 169 2.77 -2.01 7.03
C THR A 169 1.74 -3.06 6.66
N THR A 170 0.60 -3.07 7.35
CA THR A 170 -0.64 -3.64 6.80
C THR A 170 -1.39 -2.51 6.09
N GLN A 171 -2.05 -2.79 4.96
CA GLN A 171 -2.83 -1.76 4.28
C GLN A 171 -3.96 -1.25 5.18
N ASN A 172 -4.72 -2.16 5.80
CA ASN A 172 -5.65 -1.88 6.90
C ASN A 172 -6.58 -0.67 6.70
N ASP A 173 -7.03 -0.45 5.46
CA ASP A 173 -8.00 0.60 5.12
C ASP A 173 -9.28 -0.07 4.64
N ILE A 174 -10.25 -0.22 5.53
CA ILE A 174 -11.52 -0.87 5.18
C ILE A 174 -12.47 0.07 4.45
N LEU A 175 -12.35 1.40 4.59
CA LEU A 175 -13.31 2.32 3.96
C LEU A 175 -13.21 2.26 2.44
N LYS A 176 -12.00 2.18 1.90
CA LYS A 176 -11.80 1.98 0.45
C LYS A 176 -12.25 0.62 -0.06
N GLU A 177 -12.41 -0.39 0.81
CA GLU A 177 -13.01 -1.67 0.42
C GLU A 177 -14.45 -1.51 -0.02
N TYR A 178 -15.25 -0.73 0.73
CA TYR A 178 -16.65 -0.50 0.37
C TYR A 178 -16.83 0.43 -0.83
N ILE A 179 -15.87 1.34 -1.08
CA ILE A 179 -15.99 2.34 -2.15
C ILE A 179 -15.52 1.79 -3.50
N ALA A 180 -14.46 0.97 -3.51
CA ALA A 180 -13.78 0.64 -4.77
C ALA A 180 -13.16 -0.75 -4.87
N ARG A 181 -12.81 -1.42 -3.75
CA ARG A 181 -11.94 -2.61 -3.78
C ARG A 181 -12.65 -3.95 -3.55
N ASN A 182 -13.79 -3.96 -2.87
CA ASN A 182 -14.72 -5.09 -2.72
C ASN A 182 -14.15 -6.35 -2.05
N THR A 183 -13.14 -6.25 -1.18
CA THR A 183 -12.63 -7.38 -0.38
C THR A 183 -13.04 -7.27 1.09
N TYR A 184 -14.18 -6.64 1.39
CA TYR A 184 -14.72 -6.54 2.76
C TYR A 184 -15.40 -7.84 3.21
N ILE A 185 -15.29 -8.19 4.49
CA ILE A 185 -16.00 -9.34 5.10
C ILE A 185 -17.17 -8.88 5.96
N TYR A 186 -16.93 -7.90 6.85
CA TYR A 186 -17.92 -7.45 7.83
C TYR A 186 -18.61 -6.14 7.37
N PRO A 187 -19.74 -5.76 7.98
CA PRO A 187 -20.31 -4.42 7.81
C PRO A 187 -19.35 -3.31 8.30
N PRO A 188 -19.56 -2.03 7.90
CA PRO A 188 -18.61 -0.95 8.20
C PRO A 188 -18.27 -0.77 9.69
N LYS A 189 -19.26 -0.83 10.59
CA LYS A 189 -19.05 -0.60 12.03
C LYS A 189 -18.12 -1.62 12.69
N PRO A 190 -18.35 -2.95 12.62
CA PRO A 190 -17.42 -3.93 13.18
C PRO A 190 -16.06 -3.90 12.47
N SER A 191 -15.99 -3.64 11.16
CA SER A 191 -14.70 -3.49 10.49
C SER A 191 -13.89 -2.32 11.04
N MET A 192 -14.50 -1.14 11.21
CA MET A 192 -13.84 0.02 11.81
C MET A 192 -13.35 -0.23 13.22
N ARG A 193 -14.06 -1.04 14.01
CA ARG A 193 -13.58 -1.49 15.32
C ARG A 193 -12.28 -2.28 15.19
N LEU A 194 -12.22 -3.28 14.29
CA LEU A 194 -11.00 -4.07 14.07
C LEU A 194 -9.82 -3.19 13.64
N ILE A 195 -10.05 -2.19 12.79
CA ILE A 195 -9.02 -1.20 12.42
C ILE A 195 -8.49 -0.47 13.67
N GLY A 196 -9.39 0.03 14.52
CA GLY A 196 -9.03 0.71 15.76
C GLY A 196 -8.27 -0.18 16.74
N ASP A 197 -8.73 -1.41 16.95
CA ASP A 197 -8.09 -2.40 17.82
C ASP A 197 -6.67 -2.73 17.33
N MET A 198 -6.47 -2.87 16.01
CA MET A 198 -5.14 -3.07 15.42
C MET A 198 -4.22 -1.87 15.60
N ILE A 199 -4.72 -0.64 15.38
CA ILE A 199 -3.93 0.59 15.59
C ILE A 199 -3.48 0.67 17.06
N GLY A 200 -4.40 0.45 18.00
CA GLY A 200 -4.09 0.45 19.44
C GLY A 200 -3.06 -0.62 19.81
N TYR A 201 -3.24 -1.85 19.31
CA TYR A 201 -2.29 -2.94 19.54
C TYR A 201 -0.89 -2.63 19.00
N CYS A 202 -0.78 -2.15 17.76
CA CYS A 202 0.51 -1.81 17.18
C CYS A 202 1.19 -0.66 17.93
N ALA A 203 0.45 0.37 18.32
CA ALA A 203 1.00 1.50 19.09
C ALA A 203 1.64 1.06 20.41
N GLU A 204 1.09 0.03 21.07
CA GLU A 204 1.60 -0.47 22.34
C GLU A 204 2.64 -1.60 22.22
N LYS A 205 2.50 -2.48 21.22
CA LYS A 205 3.23 -3.76 21.15
C LYS A 205 4.14 -3.90 19.94
N VAL A 206 3.90 -3.13 18.87
CA VAL A 206 4.63 -3.21 17.59
C VAL A 206 4.92 -1.78 17.05
N PRO A 207 5.63 -0.94 17.83
CA PRO A 207 5.88 0.46 17.48
C PRO A 207 6.82 0.65 16.29
#